data_AF-A0A430HWP5-F1
#
_entry.id   AF-A0A430HWP5-F1
#
_cell.length_a   1.000
_cell.length_b   1.000
_cell.length_c   1.000
_cell.angle_alpha   90.00
_cell.angle_beta   90.00
_cell.angle_gamma   90.00
#
_symmetry.space_group_name_H-M   'P 1'
#
loop_
_entity.id
_entity.type
_entity.pdbx_description
1 polymer ?
#
loop_
_entity_poly.entity_id
_entity_poly.type
_entity_poly.pdbx_seq_one_letter_code
_entity_poly.pdbx_strand_id
1 'polypeptide(L)' 'MAMTLRLTPDQDRALILLAEAQGSSKHEAAVRAIMAAANRLLNDAAVAELARDIIPGQAALEARIRQARP' A
#
# COMPACT_ATOMS: atom_id res chain seq x y z
N MET A 1 24.39 4.89 -3.50
CA MET A 1 24.12 5.91 -2.46
C MET A 1 23.38 5.20 -1.33
N ALA A 2 23.96 5.11 -0.12
CA ALA A 2 23.35 4.39 0.99
C ALA A 2 22.42 5.33 1.76
N MET A 3 21.11 5.05 1.76
CA MET A 3 20.12 5.76 2.55
C MET A 3 19.85 4.96 3.82
N THR A 4 20.14 5.52 4.99
CA THR A 4 19.85 4.90 6.29
C THR A 4 18.50 5.39 6.81
N LEU A 5 17.55 4.47 7.01
CA LEU A 5 16.26 4.75 7.63
C LEU A 5 16.42 4.74 9.17
N ARG A 6 15.84 5.73 9.85
CA ARG A 6 15.68 5.68 11.31
C ARG A 6 14.38 4.96 11.63
N LEU A 7 14.50 3.75 12.18
CA LEU A 7 13.37 2.90 12.51
C LEU A 7 13.03 3.00 13.99
N THR A 8 11.74 2.97 14.33
CA THR A 8 11.31 2.67 15.70
C THR A 8 11.56 1.19 16.01
N PRO A 9 11.61 0.79 17.30
CA PRO A 9 11.78 -0.63 17.67
C PRO A 9 10.74 -1.55 17.03
N ASP A 10 9.49 -1.10 16.92
CA ASP A 10 8.41 -1.88 16.30
C ASP A 10 8.59 -2.05 14.80
N GLN A 11 9.04 -0.99 14.10
CA GLN A 11 9.35 -1.06 12.67
C GLN A 11 10.54 -2.00 12.41
N ASP A 12 11.54 -1.96 13.29
CA ASP A 12 12.70 -2.85 13.23
C ASP A 12 12.29 -4.32 13.32
N ARG A 13 11.49 -4.64 14.34
CA ARG A 13 10.96 -5.98 14.58
C ARG A 13 10.08 -6.45 13.42
N ALA A 14 9.21 -5.58 12.91
CA ALA A 14 8.36 -5.91 11.76
C ALA A 14 9.20 -6.25 10.51
N LEU A 15 10.28 -5.50 10.26
CA LEU A 15 11.17 -5.79 9.12
C LEU A 15 11.99 -7.07 9.31
N ILE A 16 12.39 -7.41 10.54
CA ILE A 16 13.06 -8.69 10.84
C ILE A 16 12.11 -9.86 10.52
N LEU A 17 10.87 -9.82 11.04
CA LEU A 17 9.87 -10.86 10.78
C LEU A 17 9.57 -11.01 9.29
N LEU A 18 9.47 -9.87 8.58
CA LEU A 18 9.23 -9.87 7.15
C LEU A 18 10.41 -10.48 6.36
N ALA A 19 11.64 -10.16 6.76
CA ALA A 19 12.84 -10.70 6.15
C ALA A 19 12.97 -12.21 6.37
N GLU A 20 12.69 -12.70 7.58
CA GLU A 20 12.66 -14.14 7.90
C GLU A 20 11.62 -14.87 7.05
N ALA A 21 10.39 -14.34 6.98
CA ALA A 21 9.32 -14.95 6.20
C ALA A 21 9.61 -14.99 4.69
N GLN A 22 10.43 -14.06 4.18
CA GLN A 22 10.82 -13.98 2.77
C GLN A 22 12.14 -14.70 2.47
N GLY A 23 12.88 -15.14 3.49
CA GLY A 23 14.24 -15.66 3.33
C GLY A 23 15.21 -14.61 2.77
N SER A 24 15.03 -13.33 3.10
CA SER A 24 15.80 -12.21 2.55
C SER A 24 16.52 -11.41 3.62
N SER A 25 17.35 -10.43 3.22
CA SER A 25 17.89 -9.46 4.16
C SER A 25 16.83 -8.46 4.64
N LYS A 26 17.08 -7.80 5.78
CA LYS A 26 16.23 -6.71 6.29
C LYS A 26 16.09 -5.55 5.30
N HIS A 27 17.18 -5.19 4.63
CA HIS A 27 17.17 -4.14 3.62
C HIS A 27 16.30 -4.53 2.42
N GLU A 28 16.47 -5.75 1.93
CA GLU A 28 15.68 -6.26 0.82
C GLU A 28 14.20 -6.36 1.17
N ALA A 29 13.86 -6.82 2.38
CA ALA A 29 12.49 -6.85 2.88
C ALA A 29 11.87 -5.44 2.91
N ALA A 30 12.63 -4.42 3.30
CA ALA A 30 12.17 -3.02 3.27
C ALA A 30 11.91 -2.54 1.83
N VAL A 31 12.83 -2.80 0.90
CA VAL A 31 12.65 -2.45 -0.52
C VAL A 31 11.42 -3.15 -1.10
N ARG A 32 11.26 -4.46 -0.85
CA ARG A 32 10.10 -5.25 -1.29
C ARG A 32 8.80 -4.72 -0.67
N ALA A 33 8.80 -4.34 0.61
CA ALA A 33 7.63 -3.78 1.28
C ALA A 33 7.19 -2.45 0.64
N ILE A 34 8.14 -1.56 0.33
CA ILE A 34 7.87 -0.28 -0.35
C ILE A 34 7.26 -0.53 -1.73
N MET A 35 7.89 -1.39 -2.52
CA MET A 35 7.38 -1.72 -3.86
C MET A 35 6.00 -2.37 -3.81
N ALA A 36 5.77 -3.28 -2.86
CA ALA A 36 4.48 -3.94 -2.68
C ALA A 36 3.38 -2.93 -2.26
N ALA A 37 3.71 -1.98 -1.38
CA ALA A 37 2.77 -0.94 -0.96
C ALA A 37 2.42 0.01 -2.12
N ALA A 38 3.42 0.45 -2.89
CA ALA A 38 3.22 1.28 -4.07
C ALA A 38 2.36 0.56 -5.12
N ASN A 39 2.67 -0.72 -5.41
CA ASN A 39 1.92 -1.49 -6.38
C ASN A 39 0.46 -1.70 -5.94
N ARG A 40 0.21 -1.99 -4.66
CA ARG A 40 -1.16 -2.08 -4.12
C ARG A 40 -1.91 -0.76 -4.30
N LEU A 41 -1.30 0.37 -3.93
CA LEU A 41 -1.92 1.68 -4.07
C LEU A 41 -2.34 1.96 -5.53
N LEU A 42 -1.46 1.68 -6.48
CA LEU A 42 -1.74 1.90 -7.91
C LEU A 42 -2.81 0.94 -8.44
N ASN A 43 -2.77 -0.33 -8.05
CA ASN A 43 -3.77 -1.32 -8.47
C ASN A 43 -5.15 -0.98 -7.91
N ASP A 44 -5.24 -0.58 -6.64
CA ASP A 44 -6.50 -0.19 -6.02
C ASP A 44 -7.10 1.03 -6.71
N ALA A 45 -6.26 2.01 -7.08
CA ALA A 45 -6.68 3.18 -7.85
C ALA A 45 -7.22 2.79 -9.24
N ALA A 46 -6.51 1.91 -9.96
CA ALA A 46 -6.92 1.44 -11.27
C ALA A 46 -8.24 0.65 -11.23
N VAL A 47 -8.43 -0.20 -10.21
CA VAL A 47 -9.69 -0.93 -10.01
C VAL A 47 -10.84 0.03 -9.68
N ALA A 48 -10.61 1.04 -8.84
CA ALA A 48 -11.61 2.04 -8.50
C ALA A 48 -12.00 2.91 -9.70
N GLU A 49 -11.02 3.27 -10.55
CA GLU A 49 -11.27 3.99 -11.80
C GLU A 49 -12.07 3.14 -12.78
N LEU A 50 -11.66 1.90 -13.01
CA LEU A 50 -12.39 0.98 -13.88
C LEU A 50 -13.83 0.77 -13.39
N ALA A 51 -14.04 0.61 -12.09
CA ALA A 51 -15.37 0.48 -11.50
C ALA A 51 -16.25 1.71 -11.75
N ARG A 52 -15.69 2.93 -11.66
CA ARG A 52 -16.42 4.16 -12.00
C ARG A 52 -16.88 4.17 -13.46
N ASP A 53 -16.06 3.66 -14.36
CA ASP A 53 -16.31 3.70 -15.80
C ASP A 53 -17.33 2.65 -16.24
N ILE A 54 -17.27 1.45 -15.67
CA ILE A 54 -18.06 0.31 -16.18
C ILE A 54 -19.31 -0.01 -15.35
N ILE A 55 -19.37 0.38 -14.08
CA ILE A 55 -20.50 0.06 -13.20
C ILE A 55 -21.48 1.25 -13.20
N PRO A 56 -22.70 1.09 -13.76
CA PRO A 56 -23.67 2.17 -13.80
C PRO A 56 -24.01 2.69 -12.41
N GLY A 57 -23.96 4.01 -12.23
CA GLY A 57 -24.28 4.66 -10.96
C GLY A 57 -23.18 4.64 -9.90
N GLN A 58 -22.04 3.98 -10.13
CA GLN A 58 -20.93 3.91 -9.18
C GLN A 58 -20.39 5.30 -8.79
N ALA A 59 -20.18 6.18 -9.78
CA ALA A 59 -19.71 7.55 -9.52
C ALA A 59 -20.70 8.35 -8.63
N ALA A 60 -22.00 8.17 -8.84
CA ALA A 60 -23.04 8.83 -8.03
C ALA A 60 -23.07 8.29 -6.59
N LEU A 61 -22.89 6.97 -6.42
CA LEU A 61 -22.75 6.36 -5.10
C LEU A 61 -21.51 6.87 -4.36
N GLU A 62 -20.35 6.91 -5.02
CA GLU A 62 -19.11 7.45 -4.45
C GLU A 62 -19.25 8.92 -4.02
N ALA A 63 -19.91 9.74 -4.82
CA ALA A 63 -20.18 11.13 -4.48
C ALA A 63 -21.05 11.25 -3.20
N ARG A 64 -22.10 10.43 -3.07
CA ARG A 64 -22.96 10.39 -1.88
C ARG A 64 -22.20 9.96 -0.62
N ILE A 65 -21.36 8.92 -0.73
CA ILE A 65 -20.53 8.46 0.39
C ILE A 65 -19.56 9.56 0.84
N ARG A 66 -18.93 10.27 -0.11
CA ARG A 66 -18.00 11.37 0.19
C ARG A 66 -18.70 12.53 0.91
N GLN A 67 -19.92 12.86 0.51
CA GLN A 67 -20.73 13.92 1.14
C GLN A 67 -21.22 13.55 2.55
N ALA A 68 -21.41 12.27 2.84
CA ALA A 68 -21.89 11.79 4.14
C ALA A 68 -20.77 11.62 5.19
N ARG A 69 -19.50 11.79 4.82
CA ARG A 69 -18.37 11.64 5.74
C ARG A 69 -18.15 12.97 6.50
N PRO A 70 -18.11 12.95 7.85
CA PRO A 70 -17.83 14.14 8.66
C PRO A 70 -16.39 14.64 8.47
#